data_AF-A0A319BY12-F1
#
_entry.id   AF-A0A319BY12-F1
#
_cell.length_a   1.000
_cell.length_b   1.000
_cell.length_c   1.000
_cell.angle_alpha   90.00
_cell.angle_beta   90.00
_cell.angle_gamma   90.00
#
_symmetry.space_group_name_H-M   'P 1'
#
loop_
_entity.id
_entity.type
_entity.pdbx_description
1 polymer ?
#
loop_
_entity_poly.entity_id
_entity_poly.type
_entity_poly.pdbx_seq_one_letter_code
_entity_poly.pdbx_strand_id
1 'polypeptide(L)'
;MHWLYFSTFAVVGYEAGSGYRPLIEAYVLGDKLLDTKFQDAVIDAIVERRYAKDLDCKYTQPSNDTINWLYSHTTSSAPIRQLFVDMLADFRRPPPAVTVFKKETSQEFLLQLIAKLYERRATDKTPLKASDYYRQPTDPSKRTQPEDKSK
;
A
#
# COMPACT_ATOMS: atom_id res chain seq x y z
N MET A 1 -5.76 -11.35 -18.72
CA MET A 1 -7.10 -10.87 -19.15
C MET A 1 -8.23 -11.63 -18.45
N HIS A 2 -8.23 -11.75 -17.11
CA HIS A 2 -9.28 -12.47 -16.36
C HIS A 2 -10.21 -11.48 -15.61
N TRP A 3 -9.65 -10.37 -15.11
CA TRP A 3 -10.37 -9.30 -14.41
C TRP A 3 -11.53 -8.68 -15.21
N LEU A 4 -11.30 -8.38 -16.50
CA LEU A 4 -12.26 -7.63 -17.32
C LEU A 4 -13.58 -8.40 -17.59
N TYR A 5 -13.56 -9.72 -17.47
CA TYR A 5 -14.71 -10.57 -17.78
C TYR A 5 -15.52 -10.95 -16.53
N PHE A 6 -14.84 -11.19 -15.42
CA PHE A 6 -15.51 -11.75 -14.24
C PHE A 6 -15.65 -10.77 -13.08
N SER A 7 -15.01 -9.59 -13.16
CA SER A 7 -14.89 -8.66 -12.04
C SER A 7 -14.42 -9.34 -10.74
N THR A 8 -13.75 -10.49 -10.88
CA THR A 8 -13.17 -11.25 -9.80
C THR A 8 -11.68 -11.37 -10.09
N PHE A 9 -10.89 -10.97 -9.10
CA PHE A 9 -9.46 -11.24 -9.12
C PHE A 9 -9.34 -12.74 -8.88
N ALA A 10 -8.86 -13.49 -9.86
CA ALA A 10 -8.31 -14.79 -9.55
C ALA A 10 -7.15 -14.49 -8.60
N VAL A 11 -7.36 -14.74 -7.32
CA VAL A 11 -6.27 -14.87 -6.34
C VAL A 11 -5.51 -16.11 -6.81
N VAL A 12 -4.71 -15.94 -7.88
CA VAL A 12 -3.82 -16.95 -8.42
C VAL A 12 -3.03 -17.38 -7.20
N GLY A 13 -3.23 -18.64 -6.83
CA GLY A 13 -2.83 -19.19 -5.55
C GLY A 13 -1.48 -18.62 -5.18
N TYR A 14 -1.45 -17.84 -4.11
CA TYR A 14 -0.20 -17.34 -3.59
C TYR A 14 0.66 -18.57 -3.34
N GLU A 15 1.66 -18.80 -4.19
CA GLU A 15 2.70 -19.74 -3.81
C GLU A 15 3.19 -19.25 -2.47
N ALA A 16 3.12 -20.12 -1.46
CA ALA A 16 3.49 -19.79 -0.11
C ALA A 16 4.95 -19.33 -0.13
N GLY A 17 5.16 -18.02 -0.10
CA GLY A 17 6.48 -17.38 -0.28
C GLY A 17 6.53 -16.27 -1.33
N SER A 18 5.57 -16.17 -2.25
CA SER A 18 5.48 -15.05 -3.20
C SER A 18 5.23 -13.75 -2.42
N GLY A 19 6.19 -12.83 -2.29
CA GLY A 19 6.04 -11.63 -1.45
C GLY A 19 4.97 -10.64 -1.93
N TYR A 20 4.92 -9.43 -1.36
CA TYR A 20 3.95 -8.39 -1.77
C TYR A 20 4.17 -7.82 -3.18
N ARG A 21 5.30 -8.13 -3.83
CA ARG A 21 5.71 -7.51 -5.10
C ARG A 21 4.70 -7.67 -6.26
N PRO A 22 4.14 -8.86 -6.55
CA PRO A 22 3.15 -9.02 -7.63
C PRO A 22 1.87 -8.20 -7.39
N LEU A 23 1.48 -8.01 -6.13
CA LEU A 23 0.31 -7.21 -5.77
C LEU A 23 0.57 -5.72 -6.03
N ILE A 24 1.75 -5.22 -5.70
CA ILE A 24 2.08 -3.82 -5.98
C ILE A 24 2.18 -3.61 -7.50
N GLU A 25 2.74 -4.57 -8.25
CA GLU A 25 2.74 -4.52 -9.72
C GLU A 25 1.32 -4.50 -10.30
N ALA A 26 0.40 -5.30 -9.75
CA ALA A 26 -1.01 -5.24 -10.11
C ALA A 26 -1.63 -3.88 -9.78
N TYR A 27 -1.34 -3.30 -8.61
CA TYR A 27 -1.84 -1.96 -8.25
C TYR A 27 -1.36 -0.89 -9.25
N VAL A 28 -0.07 -0.92 -9.60
CA VAL A 28 0.53 0.00 -10.59
C VAL A 28 -0.05 -0.22 -11.98
N LEU A 29 -0.34 -1.47 -12.35
CA LEU A 29 -1.05 -1.77 -13.59
C LEU A 29 -2.47 -1.17 -13.57
N GLY A 30 -3.19 -1.28 -12.46
CA GLY A 30 -4.49 -0.64 -12.27
C GLY A 30 -4.47 0.87 -12.44
N ASP A 31 -3.43 1.51 -11.92
CA ASP A 31 -3.22 2.96 -12.08
C ASP A 31 -3.06 3.33 -13.55
N LYS A 32 -2.23 2.59 -14.30
CA LYS A 32 -2.01 2.79 -15.74
C LYS A 32 -3.27 2.52 -16.56
N LEU A 33 -4.13 1.61 -16.12
CA LEU A 33 -5.41 1.30 -16.75
C LEU A 33 -6.54 2.25 -16.32
N LEU A 34 -6.29 3.14 -15.34
CA LEU A 34 -7.30 3.98 -14.71
C LEU A 34 -8.48 3.19 -14.13
N ASP A 35 -8.26 1.93 -13.77
CA ASP A 35 -9.27 1.04 -13.21
C ASP A 35 -9.20 1.09 -11.68
N THR A 36 -10.00 1.99 -11.09
CA THR A 36 -10.01 2.18 -9.63
C THR A 36 -10.55 0.97 -8.90
N LYS A 37 -11.52 0.26 -9.48
CA LYS A 37 -12.08 -0.96 -8.87
C LYS A 37 -11.04 -2.07 -8.83
N PHE A 38 -10.17 -2.16 -9.85
CA PHE A 38 -9.04 -3.08 -9.84
C PHE A 38 -8.04 -2.72 -8.75
N GLN A 39 -7.71 -1.43 -8.60
CA GLN A 39 -6.82 -0.97 -7.53
C GLN A 39 -7.40 -1.30 -6.14
N ASP A 40 -8.70 -1.08 -5.92
CA ASP A 40 -9.38 -1.38 -4.66
C ASP A 40 -9.36 -2.89 -4.37
N ALA A 41 -9.62 -3.74 -5.36
CA ALA A 41 -9.53 -5.20 -5.22
C ALA A 41 -8.10 -5.68 -4.92
N VAL A 42 -7.07 -5.01 -5.46
CA VAL A 42 -5.68 -5.30 -5.12
C VAL A 42 -5.37 -4.89 -3.67
N ILE A 43 -5.93 -3.77 -3.19
CA ILE A 43 -5.81 -3.36 -1.77
C ILE A 43 -6.47 -4.41 -0.87
N ASP A 44 -7.65 -4.91 -1.22
CA ASP A 44 -8.31 -5.99 -0.49
C ASP A 44 -7.41 -7.22 -0.38
N ALA A 45 -6.80 -7.63 -1.50
CA ALA A 45 -5.90 -8.76 -1.54
C ALA A 45 -4.63 -8.55 -0.69
N ILE A 46 -4.10 -7.33 -0.61
CA ILE A 46 -2.95 -6.98 0.25
C ILE A 46 -3.34 -7.09 1.73
N VAL A 47 -4.52 -6.59 2.11
CA VAL A 47 -5.01 -6.65 3.49
C VAL A 47 -5.33 -8.09 3.89
N GLU A 48 -5.99 -8.86 3.03
CA GLU A 48 -6.24 -10.29 3.25
C GLU A 48 -4.92 -11.04 3.47
N ARG A 49 -3.94 -10.81 2.59
CA ARG A 49 -2.62 -11.42 2.69
C ARG A 49 -1.93 -11.10 4.02
N ARG A 50 -2.05 -9.88 4.53
CA ARG A 50 -1.46 -9.49 5.82
C ARG A 50 -1.98 -10.36 6.96
N TYR A 51 -3.24 -10.77 6.91
CA TYR A 51 -3.86 -11.62 7.93
C TYR A 51 -3.71 -13.12 7.63
N ALA A 52 -3.37 -13.48 6.40
CA ALA A 52 -3.02 -14.85 6.04
C ALA A 52 -1.71 -15.26 6.71
N LYS A 53 -1.67 -16.50 7.22
CA LYS A 53 -0.45 -17.11 7.74
C LYS A 53 0.27 -17.82 6.60
N ASP A 54 1.59 -17.70 6.56
CA ASP A 54 2.42 -18.53 5.69
C ASP A 54 2.51 -19.98 6.22
N LEU A 55 3.21 -20.85 5.48
CA LEU A 55 3.42 -22.26 5.85
C LEU A 55 4.07 -22.43 7.23
N ASP A 56 4.87 -21.44 7.67
CA ASP A 56 5.54 -21.42 8.97
C ASP A 56 4.66 -20.77 10.06
N CYS A 57 3.37 -20.56 9.78
CA CYS A 57 2.41 -19.88 10.66
C CYS A 57 2.79 -18.43 11.02
N LYS A 58 3.66 -17.79 10.23
CA LYS A 58 4.10 -16.40 10.42
C LYS A 58 3.33 -15.47 9.48
N TYR A 59 3.22 -14.22 9.90
CA TYR A 59 2.72 -13.16 9.03
C TYR A 59 3.86 -12.67 8.14
N THR A 60 3.63 -12.62 6.83
CA THR A 60 4.63 -12.12 5.89
C THR A 60 4.79 -10.61 6.03
N GLN A 61 6.04 -10.15 6.23
CA GLN A 61 6.40 -8.74 6.20
C GLN A 61 6.91 -8.33 4.80
N PRO A 62 6.63 -7.09 4.36
CA PRO A 62 7.24 -6.57 3.13
C PRO A 62 8.75 -6.36 3.32
N SER A 63 9.54 -6.70 2.28
CA SER A 63 10.98 -6.46 2.26
C SER A 63 11.31 -5.00 1.91
N ASN A 64 12.52 -4.53 2.22
CA ASN A 64 12.97 -3.19 1.85
C ASN A 64 12.92 -2.96 0.33
N ASP A 65 13.31 -3.97 -0.46
CA ASP A 65 13.24 -3.90 -1.92
C ASP A 65 11.80 -3.72 -2.42
N THR A 66 10.84 -4.33 -1.73
CA THR A 66 9.42 -4.17 -2.00
C THR A 66 8.97 -2.72 -1.73
N ILE A 67 9.38 -2.16 -0.58
CA ILE A 67 9.07 -0.76 -0.22
C ILE A 67 9.71 0.23 -1.19
N ASN A 68 10.97 0.03 -1.55
CA ASN A 68 11.67 0.88 -2.51
C ASN A 68 11.02 0.83 -3.88
N TRP A 69 10.61 -0.37 -4.31
CA TRP A 69 9.90 -0.51 -5.57
C TRP A 69 8.54 0.20 -5.54
N LEU A 70 7.78 0.06 -4.45
CA LEU A 70 6.52 0.77 -4.25
C LEU A 70 6.69 2.29 -4.39
N TYR A 71 7.67 2.88 -3.69
CA TYR A 71 7.89 4.34 -3.70
C TYR A 71 8.49 4.85 -5.02
N SER A 72 9.14 4.00 -5.81
CA SER A 72 9.64 4.39 -7.14
C SER A 72 8.59 4.29 -8.26
N HIS A 73 7.51 3.51 -8.05
CA HIS A 73 6.52 3.21 -9.10
C HIS A 73 5.11 3.75 -8.81
N THR A 74 4.94 4.53 -7.74
CA THR A 74 3.67 5.16 -7.36
C THR A 74 3.86 6.64 -7.12
N THR A 75 2.78 7.44 -7.15
CA THR A 75 2.83 8.86 -6.76
C THR A 75 2.79 9.02 -5.24
N SER A 76 3.24 10.17 -4.72
CA SER A 76 3.17 10.47 -3.28
C SER A 76 1.75 10.47 -2.71
N SER A 77 0.73 10.69 -3.55
CA SER A 77 -0.68 10.64 -3.20
C SER A 77 -1.30 9.24 -3.29
N ALA A 78 -0.55 8.21 -3.70
CA ALA A 78 -1.09 6.88 -3.88
C ALA A 78 -1.43 6.25 -2.52
N PRO A 79 -2.69 5.85 -2.27
CA PRO A 79 -3.12 5.36 -0.96
C PRO A 79 -2.43 4.06 -0.53
N ILE A 80 -1.96 3.25 -1.49
CA ILE A 80 -1.15 2.06 -1.22
C ILE A 80 0.13 2.37 -0.43
N ARG A 81 0.71 3.58 -0.53
CA ARG A 81 1.88 3.97 0.29
C ARG A 81 1.50 4.03 1.76
N GLN A 82 0.39 4.66 2.08
CA GLN A 82 -0.12 4.78 3.44
C GLN A 82 -0.51 3.40 4.01
N LEU A 83 -1.08 2.52 3.19
CA LEU A 83 -1.37 1.13 3.56
C LEU A 83 -0.12 0.40 4.08
N PHE A 84 1.01 0.52 3.39
CA PHE A 84 2.25 -0.14 3.81
C PHE A 84 2.88 0.50 5.05
N VAL A 85 2.76 1.82 5.20
CA VAL A 85 3.17 2.52 6.43
C VAL A 85 2.37 2.02 7.63
N ASP A 86 1.04 2.00 7.52
CA ASP A 86 0.16 1.58 8.61
C ASP A 86 0.34 0.08 8.91
N MET A 87 0.49 -0.75 7.87
CA MET A 87 0.80 -2.17 8.00
C MET A 87 2.09 -2.42 8.79
N LEU A 88 3.17 -1.69 8.48
CA LEU A 88 4.46 -1.82 9.17
C LEU A 88 4.44 -1.24 10.58
N ALA A 89 3.79 -0.08 10.75
CA ALA A 89 3.59 0.54 12.06
C ALA A 89 2.82 -0.39 13.00
N ASP A 90 1.94 -1.23 12.47
CA ASP A 90 1.08 -2.11 13.26
C ASP A 90 1.73 -3.39 13.78
N PHE A 91 2.85 -3.85 13.23
CA PHE A 91 3.46 -5.10 13.69
C PHE A 91 3.73 -5.06 15.21
N ARG A 92 3.32 -6.12 15.90
CA ARG A 92 3.42 -6.24 17.38
C ARG A 92 4.88 -6.26 17.83
N ARG A 93 5.77 -6.75 16.98
CA ARG A 93 7.22 -6.68 17.12
C ARG A 93 7.75 -6.05 15.83
N PRO A 94 8.10 -4.76 15.80
CA PRO A 94 8.78 -4.21 14.65
C PRO A 94 10.07 -5.02 14.45
N PRO A 95 10.48 -5.30 13.21
CA PRO A 95 11.77 -5.95 12.98
C PRO A 95 12.87 -5.08 13.63
N PRO A 96 13.99 -5.68 14.09
CA PRO A 96 15.08 -4.90 14.66
C PRO A 96 15.42 -3.72 13.75
N ALA A 97 15.50 -2.49 14.28
CA ALA A 97 15.73 -1.29 13.46
C ALA A 97 16.94 -1.43 12.51
N VAL A 98 17.92 -2.24 12.91
CA VAL A 98 19.15 -2.57 12.18
C VAL A 98 18.93 -3.42 10.93
N THR A 99 17.81 -4.16 10.81
CA THR A 99 17.44 -4.93 9.61
C THR A 99 16.47 -4.17 8.70
N VAL A 100 15.72 -3.21 9.24
CA VAL A 100 14.70 -2.43 8.50
C VAL A 100 15.32 -1.27 7.73
N PHE A 101 16.35 -0.62 8.27
CA PHE A 101 16.87 0.63 7.72
C PHE A 101 18.23 0.44 7.05
N LYS A 102 18.25 -0.30 5.94
CA LYS A 102 19.39 -0.20 5.01
C LYS A 102 19.35 1.19 4.37
N LYS A 103 20.53 1.76 4.10
CA LYS A 103 20.72 3.10 3.48
C LYS A 103 19.89 3.33 2.21
N GLU A 104 19.50 2.25 1.54
CA GLU A 104 18.73 2.23 0.30
C GLU A 104 17.22 2.41 0.51
N THR A 105 16.71 2.46 1.75
CA THR A 105 15.27 2.58 2.01
C THR A 105 14.76 3.98 1.68
N SER A 106 13.61 4.08 1.00
CA SER A 106 12.97 5.37 0.68
C SER A 106 12.86 6.29 1.91
N GLN A 107 13.52 7.45 1.87
CA GLN A 107 13.50 8.41 2.98
C GLN A 107 12.09 8.90 3.31
N GLU A 108 11.24 9.06 2.29
CA GLU A 108 9.83 9.46 2.45
C GLU A 108 9.05 8.41 3.28
N PHE A 109 9.27 7.12 2.99
CA PHE A 109 8.67 6.03 3.75
C PHE A 109 9.09 6.06 5.22
N LEU A 110 10.38 6.27 5.48
CA LEU A 110 10.92 6.29 6.85
C LEU A 110 10.31 7.42 7.69
N LEU A 111 10.19 8.61 7.11
CA LEU A 111 9.59 9.76 7.79
C LEU A 111 8.12 9.49 8.13
N GLN A 112 7.36 8.96 7.17
CA GLN A 112 5.96 8.60 7.38
C GLN A 112 5.80 7.51 8.45
N LEU A 113 6.68 6.49 8.44
CA LEU A 113 6.67 5.42 9.44
C LEU A 113 7.00 5.92 10.84
N ILE A 114 8.02 6.78 11.00
CA ILE A 114 8.39 7.36 12.29
C ILE A 114 7.24 8.20 12.85
N ALA A 115 6.65 9.06 12.02
CA ALA A 115 5.48 9.87 12.40
C ALA A 115 4.34 8.98 12.88
N LYS A 116 3.99 7.93 12.13
CA LYS A 116 2.93 7.00 12.50
C LYS A 116 3.24 6.23 13.78
N LEU A 117 4.49 5.79 13.98
CA LEU A 117 4.91 5.12 15.21
C LEU A 117 4.84 6.05 16.42
N TYR A 118 5.06 7.35 16.25
CA TYR A 118 4.90 8.34 17.30
C TYR A 118 3.42 8.53 17.67
N GLU A 119 2.54 8.70 16.69
CA GLU A 119 1.08 8.81 16.90
C GLU A 119 0.50 7.55 17.57
N ARG A 120 0.97 6.37 17.16
CA ARG A 120 0.56 5.09 17.73
C ARG A 120 0.88 4.97 19.22
N ARG A 121 1.90 5.67 19.74
CA ARG A 121 2.18 5.65 21.19
C ARG A 121 1.05 6.32 22.00
N ALA A 122 0.25 7.17 21.36
CA ALA A 122 -0.83 7.91 22.02
C ALA A 122 -2.21 7.26 21.86
N THR A 123 -2.36 6.19 21.07
CA THR A 123 -3.66 5.63 20.66
C THR A 123 -3.69 4.10 20.67
N ASP A 124 -4.89 3.52 20.83
CA ASP A 124 -5.10 2.07 20.78
C ASP A 124 -5.03 1.49 19.37
N LYS A 125 -4.69 0.19 19.26
CA LYS A 125 -4.53 -0.51 17.97
C LYS A 125 -5.89 -0.83 17.35
N THR A 126 -6.18 -0.23 16.20
CA THR A 126 -7.31 -0.63 15.35
C THR A 126 -6.87 -1.65 14.30
N PRO A 127 -7.74 -2.61 13.91
CA PRO A 127 -7.44 -3.50 12.80
C PRO A 127 -7.41 -2.71 11.47
N LEU A 128 -6.41 -3.01 10.65
CA LEU A 128 -6.26 -2.47 9.30
C LEU A 128 -7.47 -2.88 8.43
N LYS A 129 -8.17 -1.91 7.86
CA LYS A 129 -9.33 -2.11 6.99
C LYS A 129 -9.03 -1.61 5.58
N ALA A 130 -9.28 -2.45 4.56
CA ALA A 130 -8.95 -2.13 3.17
C ALA A 130 -9.65 -0.86 2.65
N SER A 131 -10.91 -0.65 3.03
CA SER A 131 -11.71 0.50 2.60
C SER A 131 -11.10 1.87 2.91
N ASP A 132 -10.22 1.92 3.92
CA ASP A 132 -9.60 3.17 4.36
C ASP A 132 -8.53 3.64 3.35
N TYR A 133 -8.13 2.76 2.43
CA TYR A 133 -7.12 3.00 1.39
C TYR A 133 -7.69 2.99 -0.02
N TYR A 134 -9.01 2.83 -0.21
CA TYR A 134 -9.61 2.90 -1.54
C TYR A 134 -9.41 4.27 -2.18
N ARG A 135 -9.29 4.28 -3.51
CA ARG A 135 -9.11 5.53 -4.23
C ARG A 135 -10.42 6.32 -4.19
N GLN A 136 -10.41 7.43 -3.46
CA GLN A 136 -11.56 8.33 -3.42
C GLN A 136 -11.85 8.87 -4.83
N PRO A 137 -13.12 8.96 -5.25
CA PRO A 137 -13.46 9.59 -6.52
C PRO A 137 -12.89 11.00 -6.52
N THR A 138 -12.03 11.31 -7.49
CA THR A 138 -11.59 12.68 -7.69
C THR A 138 -12.80 13.48 -8.13
N ASP A 139 -13.36 14.28 -7.23
CA ASP A 139 -14.44 15.22 -7.55
C ASP A 139 -13.92 16.18 -8.64
N PRO A 140 -14.49 16.14 -9.86
CA PRO A 140 -14.05 16.99 -10.96
C PRO A 140 -14.27 18.50 -10.69
N SER A 141 -15.00 18.86 -9.63
CA SER A 141 -15.36 20.24 -9.29
C SER A 141 -14.23 21.07 -8.65
N LYS A 142 -13.08 20.45 -8.32
CA LYS A 142 -11.94 21.15 -7.67
C LYS A 142 -10.83 21.64 -8.62
N ARG A 143 -11.03 21.63 -9.94
CA ARG A 143 -10.10 22.33 -10.86
C ARG A 143 -10.36 23.84 -10.78
N THR A 144 -9.71 24.50 -9.84
CA THR A 144 -9.69 25.96 -9.68
C THR A 144 -9.24 26.63 -10.98
N GLN A 145 -10.00 27.65 -11.38
CA GLN A 145 -9.76 28.46 -12.57
C GLN A 145 -8.41 29.20 -12.50
N PRO A 146 -7.72 29.43 -13.63
CA PRO A 146 -6.52 30.26 -13.65
C PRO A 146 -6.89 31.71 -13.33
N GLU A 147 -6.20 32.29 -12.35
CA GLU A 147 -6.23 33.72 -12.04
C GLU A 147 -5.80 34.53 -13.27
N ASP A 148 -6.76 35.25 -13.84
CA ASP A 148 -6.54 36.30 -14.81
C ASP A 148 -5.90 37.50 -14.09
N LYS A 149 -4.58 37.67 -14.26
CA LYS A 149 -3.89 38.91 -13.85
C LYS A 149 -3.92 39.87 -15.03
N SER A 150 -4.92 40.75 -14.97
CA SER A 150 -5.05 41.96 -15.80
C SER A 150 -3.77 42.80 -15.75
N LYS A 151 -3.38 43.28 -16.93
CA LYS A 151 -2.44 44.39 -17.13
C LYS A 151 -2.99 45.70 -16.56
#